data_AF-A0A7Y3CZ90-F1
#
_entry.id   AF-A0A7Y3CZ90-F1
#
_cell.length_a   1.000
_cell.length_b   1.000
_cell.length_c   1.000
_cell.angle_alpha   90.00
_cell.angle_beta   90.00
_cell.angle_gamma   90.00
#
_symmetry.space_group_name_H-M   'P 1'
#
loop_
_entity.id
_entity.type
_entity.pdbx_description
1 polymer ?
#
loop_
_entity_poly.entity_id
_entity_poly.type
_entity_poly.pdbx_seq_one_letter_code
_entity_poly.pdbx_strand_id
1 'polypeptide(L)'
;MKINWGTGIVIAFIAFISFIMYFVINMNINKKYDHDLVTDDYYKEELKFQNDIDKEKNAKDLESNITWKKTDKGLLLAFPEYLDFKKIKGKVFLYRPSNKQFDFEIPISLSDYNLLIPDNRLLDGRW
;
A
#
# COMPACT_ATOMS: atom_id res chain seq x y z
N MET A 1 1.88 -66.21 -3.91
CA MET A 1 2.69 -66.34 -5.15
C MET A 1 4.13 -66.01 -4.80
N LYS A 2 5.13 -66.79 -5.24
CA LYS A 2 6.54 -66.42 -5.07
C LYS A 2 6.83 -65.24 -6.00
N ILE A 3 7.03 -64.05 -5.43
CA ILE A 3 7.42 -62.88 -6.22
C ILE A 3 8.80 -63.19 -6.80
N ASN A 4 8.88 -63.28 -8.12
CA ASN A 4 10.16 -63.41 -8.79
C ASN A 4 10.87 -62.05 -8.78
N TRP A 5 12.19 -62.07 -8.90
CA TRP A 5 13.02 -60.87 -8.77
C TRP A 5 12.64 -59.75 -9.76
N GLY A 6 12.28 -60.11 -11.00
CA GLY A 6 11.80 -59.15 -11.99
C GLY A 6 10.44 -58.54 -11.64
N THR A 7 9.51 -59.31 -11.10
CA THR A 7 8.20 -58.84 -10.63
C THR A 7 8.35 -57.89 -9.45
N GLY A 8 9.31 -58.15 -8.54
CA GLY A 8 9.62 -57.24 -7.44
C GLY A 8 10.08 -55.86 -7.92
N ILE A 9 10.94 -55.83 -8.94
CA ILE A 9 11.43 -54.58 -9.54
C ILE A 9 10.29 -53.80 -10.20
N VAL A 10 9.44 -54.47 -10.98
CA VAL A 10 8.30 -53.83 -11.65
C VAL A 10 7.32 -53.24 -10.63
N ILE A 11 7.01 -53.97 -9.56
CA ILE A 11 6.14 -53.48 -8.48
C ILE A 11 6.75 -52.24 -7.80
N ALA A 12 8.05 -52.25 -7.53
CA ALA A 12 8.74 -51.10 -6.91
C ALA A 12 8.67 -49.85 -7.80
N PHE A 13 8.86 -50.00 -9.12
CA PHE A 13 8.74 -48.88 -10.06
C PHE A 13 7.32 -48.33 -10.13
N ILE A 14 6.31 -49.20 -10.22
CA ILE A 14 4.91 -48.77 -10.25
C ILE A 14 4.56 -48.02 -8.96
N ALA A 15 4.96 -48.56 -7.80
CA ALA A 15 4.72 -47.91 -6.51
C ALA A 15 5.40 -46.54 -6.42
N PHE A 16 6.65 -46.43 -6.89
CA PHE A 16 7.38 -45.16 -6.89
C PHE A 16 6.76 -44.13 -7.82
N ILE A 17 6.37 -44.53 -9.04
CA ILE A 17 5.69 -43.64 -9.99
C ILE A 17 4.37 -43.15 -9.41
N SER A 18 3.56 -44.05 -8.82
CA SER A 18 2.30 -43.66 -8.17
C SER A 18 2.51 -42.71 -6.99
N PHE A 19 3.57 -42.90 -6.21
CA PHE A 19 3.94 -42.01 -5.11
C PHE A 19 4.28 -40.61 -5.62
N ILE A 20 5.12 -40.49 -6.65
CA ILE A 20 5.45 -39.18 -7.25
C ILE A 20 4.20 -38.52 -7.86
N MET A 21 3.38 -39.28 -8.59
CA MET A 21 2.13 -38.78 -9.17
C MET A 21 1.15 -38.25 -8.12
N TYR A 22 1.07 -38.89 -6.95
CA TYR A 22 0.25 -38.39 -5.84
C TYR A 22 0.67 -36.98 -5.41
N PHE A 23 1.98 -36.71 -5.25
CA PHE A 23 2.45 -35.36 -4.91
C PHE A 23 2.17 -34.35 -6.02
N VAL A 24 2.41 -34.73 -7.28
CA VAL A 24 2.16 -33.84 -8.42
C VAL A 24 0.69 -33.41 -8.47
N ILE A 25 -0.23 -34.37 -8.37
CA ILE A 25 -1.67 -34.10 -8.41
C ILE A 25 -2.09 -33.27 -7.19
N ASN A 26 -1.64 -33.63 -5.99
CA ASN A 26 -2.00 -32.91 -4.77
C ASN A 26 -1.49 -31.46 -4.78
N MET A 27 -0.27 -31.23 -5.31
CA MET A 27 0.30 -29.88 -5.42
C MET A 27 -0.42 -29.04 -6.49
N ASN A 28 -0.89 -29.64 -7.59
CA ASN A 28 -1.60 -28.92 -8.65
C ASN A 28 -3.09 -28.65 -8.34
N ILE A 29 -3.77 -29.53 -7.60
CA ILE A 29 -5.21 -29.35 -7.29
C ILE A 29 -5.43 -28.49 -6.04
N ASN A 30 -4.52 -28.58 -5.08
CA ASN A 30 -4.68 -27.90 -3.81
C ASN A 30 -4.17 -26.45 -3.93
N LYS A 31 -5.11 -25.52 -4.15
CA LYS A 31 -4.89 -24.06 -4.22
C LYS A 31 -4.12 -23.47 -3.02
N LYS A 32 -3.95 -24.23 -1.94
CA LYS A 32 -3.10 -23.87 -0.79
C LYS A 32 -1.61 -23.81 -1.15
N TYR A 33 -1.17 -24.48 -2.22
CA TYR A 33 0.21 -24.46 -2.71
C TYR A 33 0.37 -23.62 -3.99
N ASP A 34 -0.68 -22.90 -4.38
CA ASP A 34 -0.64 -21.90 -5.44
C ASP A 34 0.08 -20.66 -4.90
N HIS A 35 1.40 -20.80 -4.77
CA HIS A 35 2.28 -19.69 -4.48
C HIS A 35 2.85 -19.26 -5.80
N ASP A 36 2.30 -18.18 -6.36
CA ASP A 36 2.96 -17.42 -7.41
C ASP A 36 4.38 -17.08 -6.91
N LEU A 37 5.38 -17.84 -7.36
CA LEU A 37 6.80 -17.48 -7.27
C LEU A 37 7.14 -16.36 -8.24
N VAL A 38 6.13 -15.63 -8.71
CA VAL A 38 6.30 -14.29 -9.26
C VAL A 38 6.17 -13.35 -8.08
N THR A 39 7.29 -13.10 -7.41
CA THR A 39 7.45 -11.87 -6.64
C THR A 39 7.43 -10.70 -7.60
N ASP A 40 6.25 -10.32 -8.07
CA ASP A 40 6.05 -9.10 -8.87
C ASP A 40 6.38 -7.83 -8.05
N ASP A 41 6.54 -7.94 -6.73
CA ASP A 41 6.55 -6.80 -5.80
C ASP A 41 7.84 -6.59 -4.99
N TYR A 42 8.86 -7.45 -5.08
CA TYR A 42 10.09 -7.22 -4.27
C TYR A 42 10.86 -5.94 -4.69
N TYR A 43 10.85 -5.60 -5.98
CA TYR A 43 11.37 -4.31 -6.48
C TYR A 43 10.39 -3.14 -6.33
N LYS A 44 9.08 -3.43 -6.22
CA LYS A 44 8.08 -2.37 -6.07
C LYS A 44 8.12 -1.78 -4.67
N GLU A 45 8.52 -2.53 -3.65
CA GLU A 45 8.73 -1.98 -2.31
C GLU A 45 9.93 -1.01 -2.26
N GLU A 46 11.04 -1.34 -2.93
CA GLU A 46 12.19 -0.42 -3.04
C GLU A 46 11.84 0.87 -3.81
N LEU A 47 11.11 0.75 -4.94
CA LEU A 47 10.65 1.92 -5.70
C LEU A 47 9.64 2.78 -4.92
N LYS A 48 8.76 2.17 -4.12
CA LYS A 48 7.87 2.92 -3.20
C LYS A 48 8.69 3.68 -2.16
N PHE A 49 9.73 3.05 -1.62
CA PHE A 49 10.62 3.69 -0.64
C PHE A 49 11.37 4.88 -1.21
N GLN A 50 11.90 4.78 -2.44
CA GLN A 50 12.57 5.91 -3.10
C GLN A 50 11.60 7.09 -3.33
N ASN A 51 10.35 6.82 -3.73
CA ASN A 51 9.34 7.86 -3.88
C ASN A 51 9.05 8.58 -2.54
N ASP A 52 9.06 7.86 -1.42
CA ASP A 52 8.83 8.45 -0.10
C ASP A 52 10.04 9.28 0.37
N ILE A 53 11.27 8.83 0.09
CA ILE A 53 12.48 9.62 0.28
C ILE A 53 12.42 10.92 -0.52
N ASP A 54 12.07 10.83 -1.81
CA ASP A 54 12.00 12.00 -2.69
C ASP A 54 10.93 12.99 -2.22
N LYS A 55 9.76 12.52 -1.78
CA LYS A 55 8.72 13.37 -1.17
C LYS A 55 9.24 14.09 0.08
N GLU A 56 9.92 13.38 0.98
CA GLU A 56 10.46 13.95 2.20
C GLU A 56 11.54 15.01 1.89
N LYS A 57 12.43 14.71 0.95
CA LYS A 57 13.46 15.64 0.51
C LYS A 57 12.85 16.89 -0.12
N ASN A 58 11.91 16.74 -1.05
CA ASN A 58 11.21 17.86 -1.67
C ASN A 58 10.46 18.72 -0.65
N ALA A 59 9.88 18.11 0.38
CA ALA A 59 9.23 18.86 1.46
C ALA A 59 10.24 19.64 2.32
N LYS A 60 11.42 19.09 2.58
CA LYS A 60 12.50 19.76 3.31
C LYS A 60 13.18 20.88 2.51
N ASP A 61 13.22 20.73 1.18
CA ASP A 61 13.83 21.69 0.26
C ASP A 61 12.90 22.89 -0.04
N LEU A 62 11.69 22.94 0.53
CA LEU A 62 10.80 24.11 0.44
C LEU A 62 11.42 25.33 1.14
N GLU A 63 11.52 26.46 0.44
CA GLU A 63 12.00 27.73 1.02
C GLU A 63 11.12 28.22 2.17
N SER A 64 9.81 27.97 2.08
CA SER A 64 8.88 28.17 3.17
C SER A 64 7.94 26.96 3.30
N ASN A 65 7.73 26.52 4.54
CA ASN A 65 6.87 25.37 4.83
C ASN A 65 5.39 25.76 4.73
N ILE A 66 4.55 24.75 4.45
CA ILE A 66 3.10 24.89 4.58
C ILE A 66 2.78 25.16 6.05
N THR A 67 1.98 26.19 6.31
CA THR A 67 1.55 26.55 7.66
C THR A 67 0.06 26.31 7.82
N TRP A 68 -0.39 26.19 9.07
CA TRP A 68 -1.79 26.00 9.37
C TRP A 68 -2.21 26.85 10.57
N LYS A 69 -3.47 27.29 10.56
CA LYS A 69 -4.07 28.06 11.63
C LYS A 69 -5.52 27.65 11.84
N LYS A 70 -5.90 27.43 13.10
CA LYS A 70 -7.31 27.28 13.46
C LYS A 70 -7.98 28.66 13.50
N THR A 71 -9.11 28.77 12.83
CA THR A 71 -9.95 29.98 12.77
C THR A 71 -11.37 29.61 13.17
N ASP A 72 -12.23 30.59 13.44
CA ASP A 72 -13.64 30.36 13.77
C ASP A 72 -14.43 29.69 12.64
N LYS A 73 -13.90 29.73 11.41
CA LYS A 73 -14.50 29.11 10.22
C LYS A 73 -13.98 27.69 9.97
N GLY A 74 -12.96 27.24 10.69
CA GLY A 74 -12.30 25.94 10.52
C GLY A 74 -10.77 26.05 10.44
N LEU A 75 -10.14 25.04 9.82
CA LEU A 75 -8.68 24.96 9.68
C LEU A 75 -8.24 25.60 8.36
N LEU A 76 -7.43 26.65 8.44
CA LEU A 76 -6.83 27.32 7.30
C LEU A 76 -5.42 26.78 7.08
N LEU A 77 -5.15 26.23 5.91
CA LEU A 77 -3.82 25.86 5.45
C LEU A 77 -3.31 26.92 4.50
N ALA A 78 -2.12 27.46 4.74
CA ALA A 78 -1.46 28.45 3.90
C ALA A 78 -0.25 27.82 3.21
N PHE A 79 -0.27 27.87 1.88
CA PHE A 79 0.77 27.36 1.00
C PHE A 79 1.78 28.47 0.66
N PRO A 80 3.02 28.11 0.29
CA PRO A 80 4.03 29.08 -0.07
C PRO A 80 3.66 29.94 -1.28
N GLU A 81 3.78 31.27 -1.14
CA GLU A 81 3.40 32.23 -2.18
C GLU A 81 4.30 32.19 -3.43
N TYR A 82 5.52 31.66 -3.30
CA TYR A 82 6.45 31.53 -4.42
C TYR A 82 6.09 30.36 -5.38
N LEU A 83 5.21 29.46 -4.96
CA LEU A 83 4.76 28.32 -5.77
C LEU A 83 3.54 28.69 -6.60
N ASP A 84 3.48 28.29 -7.87
CA ASP A 84 2.27 28.47 -8.67
C ASP A 84 1.12 27.60 -8.11
N PHE A 85 0.15 28.24 -7.46
CA PHE A 85 -0.98 27.56 -6.82
C PHE A 85 -1.80 26.70 -7.80
N LYS A 86 -1.76 26.98 -9.11
CA LYS A 86 -2.43 26.16 -10.14
C LYS A 86 -1.73 24.82 -10.38
N LYS A 87 -0.45 24.73 -10.04
CA LYS A 87 0.34 23.49 -10.13
C LYS A 87 0.26 22.65 -8.86
N ILE A 88 -0.13 23.25 -7.74
CA ILE A 88 -0.32 22.54 -6.48
C ILE A 88 -1.54 21.62 -6.62
N LYS A 89 -1.28 20.32 -6.74
CA LYS A 89 -2.27 19.27 -6.83
C LYS A 89 -1.94 18.21 -5.81
N GLY A 90 -2.97 17.58 -5.28
CA GLY A 90 -2.82 16.53 -4.29
C GLY A 90 -4.06 16.46 -3.44
N LYS A 91 -3.89 15.89 -2.26
CA LYS A 91 -4.97 15.70 -1.30
C LYS A 91 -4.43 15.95 0.10
N VAL A 92 -5.27 16.50 0.96
CA VAL A 92 -5.01 16.66 2.38
C VAL A 92 -5.75 15.55 3.11
N PHE A 93 -5.01 14.72 3.84
CA PHE A 93 -5.57 13.68 4.69
C PHE A 93 -5.55 14.17 6.14
N LEU A 94 -6.71 14.13 6.80
CA LEU A 94 -6.86 14.44 8.21
C LEU A 94 -7.08 13.15 8.98
N TYR A 95 -6.18 12.91 9.92
CA TYR A 95 -6.16 11.74 10.78
C TYR A 95 -6.76 12.09 12.14
N ARG A 96 -7.57 11.21 12.71
CA ARG A 96 -8.09 11.36 14.07
C ARG A 96 -7.57 10.25 14.98
N PRO A 97 -6.72 10.56 15.97
CA PRO A 97 -6.14 9.54 16.86
C PRO A 97 -7.18 8.71 17.63
N SER A 98 -8.34 9.29 17.95
CA SER A 98 -9.35 8.64 18.79
C SER A 98 -10.28 7.69 18.03
N ASN A 99 -10.52 7.93 16.74
CA ASN A 99 -11.44 7.11 15.95
C ASN A 99 -11.23 7.33 14.45
N LYS A 100 -10.69 6.29 13.79
CA LYS A 100 -10.39 6.24 12.36
C LYS A 100 -11.61 6.45 11.44
N GLN A 101 -12.84 6.21 11.92
CA GLN A 101 -14.06 6.40 11.12
C GLN A 101 -14.30 7.86 10.74
N PHE A 102 -13.66 8.79 11.47
CA PHE A 102 -13.72 10.22 11.18
C PHE A 102 -12.53 10.73 10.39
N ASP A 103 -11.59 9.86 10.00
CA ASP A 103 -10.52 10.23 9.09
C ASP A 103 -11.11 10.55 7.72
N PHE A 104 -10.66 11.63 7.09
CA PHE A 104 -11.14 11.98 5.76
C PHE A 104 -10.04 12.61 4.93
N GLU A 105 -10.25 12.55 3.61
CA GLU A 105 -9.34 13.11 2.61
C GLU A 105 -10.08 14.17 1.79
N ILE A 106 -9.43 15.31 1.56
CA ILE A 106 -9.97 16.41 0.74
C ILE A 106 -9.00 16.68 -0.40
N PRO A 107 -9.45 16.74 -1.68
CA PRO A 107 -8.59 17.16 -2.77
C PRO A 107 -8.15 18.62 -2.58
N ILE A 108 -6.87 18.89 -2.83
CA ILE A 108 -6.35 20.25 -2.83
C ILE A 108 -6.95 20.97 -4.05
N SER A 109 -7.81 21.95 -3.77
CA SER A 109 -8.39 22.84 -4.76
C SER A 109 -8.19 24.27 -4.27
N LEU A 110 -7.20 24.94 -4.86
CA LEU A 110 -6.77 26.28 -4.46
C LEU A 110 -7.33 27.30 -5.43
N SER A 111 -8.10 28.26 -4.90
CA SER A 111 -8.45 29.50 -5.61
C SER A 111 -7.45 30.63 -5.31
N ASP A 112 -6.67 30.47 -4.26
CA ASP A 112 -5.61 31.34 -3.74
C ASP A 112 -4.58 30.46 -3.00
N TYR A 113 -3.54 31.03 -2.40
CA TYR A 113 -2.54 30.31 -1.59
C TYR A 113 -3.09 29.69 -0.29
N ASN A 114 -4.41 29.67 -0.10
CA ASN A 114 -5.07 29.22 1.11
C ASN A 114 -6.10 28.13 0.81
N LEU A 115 -6.10 27.07 1.63
CA LEU A 115 -7.16 26.05 1.66
C LEU A 115 -7.88 26.12 3.00
N LEU A 116 -9.19 26.39 2.97
CA LEU A 116 -10.05 26.35 4.15
C LEU A 116 -10.74 24.99 4.25
N ILE A 117 -10.48 24.27 5.34
CA ILE A 117 -11.22 23.08 5.74
C ILE A 117 -12.29 23.54 6.73
N PRO A 118 -13.58 23.50 6.35
CA PRO A 118 -14.65 24.04 7.18
C PRO A 118 -14.80 23.29 8.50
N ASP A 119 -15.11 24.02 9.56
CA ASP A 119 -15.26 23.47 10.93
C ASP A 119 -16.35 22.40 11.03
N ASN A 120 -17.40 22.46 10.20
CA ASN A 120 -18.45 21.45 10.18
C ASN A 120 -17.97 20.04 9.77
N ARG A 121 -16.77 19.91 9.18
CA ARG A 121 -16.12 18.63 8.90
C ARG A 121 -15.15 18.21 10.01
N LEU A 122 -14.81 19.13 10.91
CA LEU A 122 -13.87 18.94 12.01
C LEU A 122 -14.65 18.79 13.32
N LEU A 123 -14.95 17.55 13.71
CA LEU A 123 -15.45 17.28 15.06
C LEU A 123 -14.47 17.79 16.13
N ASP A 124 -14.98 18.17 17.29
CA ASP A 124 -14.13 18.64 18.39
C ASP A 124 -13.06 17.62 18.82
N GLY A 125 -11.91 18.13 19.23
CA GLY A 125 -10.80 17.34 19.77
C GLY A 125 -9.51 17.43 18.96
N ARG A 126 -8.64 16.42 19.13
CA ARG A 126 -7.34 16.34 18.44
C ARG A 126 -7.51 15.71 17.06
N TRP A 127 -6.81 16.32 16.12
CA TRP A 127 -6.58 15.91 14.74
C TRP A 127 -5.07 15.97 14.50
#